data_AF-A0AAD7DRK1-F1
#
_entry.id   AF-A0AAD7DRK1-F1
#
_cell.length_a   1.000
_cell.length_b   1.000
_cell.length_c   1.000
_cell.angle_alpha   90.00
_cell.angle_beta   90.00
_cell.angle_gamma   90.00
#
_symmetry.space_group_name_H-M   'P 1'
#
loop_
_entity.id
_entity.type
_entity.pdbx_description
1 polymer ?
#
loop_
_entity_poly.entity_id
_entity_poly.type
_entity_poly.pdbx_seq_one_letter_code
_entity_poly.pdbx_strand_id
1 'polypeptide(L)'
;MPLPTSENPRVFGWLWTTLFPYGVGMVDNNIVRISPEFGFRELDTVTHVQHLLNIADRRFQVYKSFTFVMNNIIQRRQSFFKSRLATKCSWFSVIQELMQKVDTACVDSYQAKLEQNPFAKLETEGEKAAVNLMKYLNYVSDHVPGSVGDVNSMKQQVKSKIICDGLPHFFGTVNPVLPSITNAELSDF
;
A
#
# COMPACT_ATOMS: atom_id res chain seq x y z
N MET A 1 -15.45 6.11 -23.46
CA MET A 1 -15.55 6.90 -22.21
C MET A 1 -15.03 6.03 -21.07
N PRO A 2 -13.98 6.42 -20.31
CA PRO A 2 -13.52 5.63 -19.18
C PRO A 2 -14.59 5.65 -18.09
N LEU A 3 -15.10 4.47 -17.72
CA LEU A 3 -16.09 4.35 -16.65
C LEU A 3 -15.41 4.54 -15.30
N PRO A 4 -16.00 5.30 -14.36
CA PRO A 4 -15.46 5.42 -13.02
C PRO A 4 -15.45 4.05 -12.32
N THR A 5 -14.26 3.52 -12.06
CA THR A 5 -14.04 2.21 -11.41
C THR A 5 -14.36 2.23 -9.91
N SER A 6 -14.44 3.43 -9.33
CA SER A 6 -14.55 3.63 -7.88
C SER A 6 -15.87 3.12 -7.29
N GLU A 7 -16.98 3.23 -8.02
CA GLU A 7 -18.33 3.13 -7.46
C GLU A 7 -19.35 2.42 -8.36
N ASN A 8 -18.89 1.61 -9.31
CA ASN A 8 -19.80 0.88 -10.20
C ASN A 8 -19.76 -0.64 -9.95
N PRO A 9 -20.71 -1.19 -9.18
CA PRO A 9 -20.73 -2.62 -8.86
C PRO A 9 -20.97 -3.50 -10.09
N ARG A 10 -21.55 -2.96 -11.17
CA ARG A 10 -21.81 -3.71 -12.41
C ARG A 10 -20.53 -4.04 -13.18
N VAL A 11 -19.44 -3.30 -12.92
CA VAL A 11 -18.13 -3.57 -13.53
C VAL A 11 -17.64 -4.97 -13.15
N PHE A 12 -17.88 -5.40 -11.91
CA PHE A 12 -17.46 -6.73 -11.45
C PHE A 12 -18.18 -7.87 -12.19
N GLY A 13 -19.47 -7.69 -12.48
CA GLY A 13 -20.25 -8.65 -13.27
C GLY A 13 -19.80 -8.75 -14.73
N TRP A 14 -19.39 -7.62 -15.32
CA TRP A 14 -18.81 -7.62 -16.68
C TRP A 14 -17.40 -8.20 -16.72
N LEU A 15 -16.61 -7.98 -15.67
CA LEU A 15 -15.23 -8.45 -15.61
C LEU A 15 -15.16 -9.96 -15.35
N TRP A 16 -16.14 -10.51 -14.62
CA TRP A 16 -16.22 -11.93 -14.27
C TRP A 16 -17.59 -12.53 -14.54
N THR A 17 -17.98 -12.55 -15.81
CA THR A 17 -19.25 -13.14 -16.25
C THR A 17 -19.41 -14.62 -15.88
N THR A 18 -18.30 -15.36 -15.78
CA THR A 18 -18.30 -16.78 -15.37
C THR A 18 -18.42 -16.98 -13.85
N LEU A 19 -18.00 -16.00 -13.04
CA LEU A 19 -18.15 -16.04 -11.58
C LEU A 19 -19.51 -15.50 -11.15
N PHE A 20 -20.05 -14.53 -11.89
CA PHE A 20 -21.35 -13.91 -11.65
C PHE A 20 -22.30 -14.11 -12.84
N PRO A 21 -22.71 -15.36 -13.15
CA PRO A 21 -23.51 -15.67 -14.34
C PRO A 21 -24.87 -14.97 -14.37
N TYR A 22 -25.41 -14.63 -13.21
CA TYR A 22 -26.70 -13.95 -13.06
C TYR A 22 -26.58 -12.45 -12.81
N GLY A 23 -25.37 -11.88 -12.76
CA GLY A 23 -25.16 -10.47 -12.46
C GLY A 23 -25.64 -10.04 -11.06
N VAL A 24 -25.82 -10.98 -10.14
CA VAL A 24 -26.20 -10.75 -8.73
C VAL A 24 -25.07 -11.16 -7.80
N GLY A 25 -25.04 -10.63 -6.57
CA GLY A 25 -24.00 -10.94 -5.58
C GLY A 25 -22.64 -10.28 -5.85
N MET A 26 -22.58 -9.30 -6.75
CA MET A 26 -21.37 -8.50 -7.00
C MET A 26 -20.99 -7.67 -5.76
N VAL A 27 -19.70 -7.34 -5.64
CA VAL A 27 -19.19 -6.51 -4.56
C VAL A 27 -19.73 -5.08 -4.67
N ASP A 28 -20.03 -4.45 -3.53
CA ASP A 28 -20.64 -3.11 -3.41
C ASP A 28 -22.01 -2.97 -4.12
N ASN A 29 -22.74 -4.07 -4.35
CA ASN A 29 -24.04 -4.03 -5.01
C ASN A 29 -25.17 -3.65 -4.05
N ASN A 30 -25.50 -2.37 -4.00
CA ASN A 30 -26.62 -1.84 -3.20
C ASN A 30 -28.01 -1.97 -3.88
N ILE A 31 -28.07 -2.55 -5.09
CA ILE A 31 -29.27 -2.58 -5.93
C ILE A 31 -30.16 -3.79 -5.61
N VAL A 32 -29.56 -4.93 -5.23
CA VAL A 32 -30.31 -6.17 -4.96
C VAL A 32 -30.76 -6.17 -3.48
N ARG A 33 -31.97 -5.69 -3.23
CA ARG A 33 -32.66 -5.76 -1.93
C ARG A 33 -33.52 -7.03 -1.91
N ILE A 34 -33.21 -7.99 -1.04
CA ILE A 34 -33.96 -9.28 -0.96
C ILE A 34 -35.32 -9.07 -0.29
N SER A 35 -35.48 -8.03 0.53
CA SER A 35 -36.77 -7.67 1.14
C SER A 35 -36.76 -6.22 1.67
N PRO A 36 -37.86 -5.46 1.55
CA PRO A 36 -37.96 -4.10 2.10
C PRO A 36 -38.06 -4.05 3.64
N GLU A 37 -38.36 -5.17 4.30
CA GLU A 37 -38.62 -5.23 5.75
C GLU A 37 -37.37 -5.50 6.60
N PHE A 38 -36.43 -6.29 6.08
CA PHE A 38 -35.12 -6.50 6.68
C PHE A 38 -34.08 -5.84 5.78
N GLY A 39 -33.72 -4.60 6.09
CA GLY A 39 -32.65 -3.90 5.39
C GLY A 39 -31.36 -4.72 5.44
N PHE A 40 -30.70 -4.90 4.29
CA PHE A 40 -29.36 -5.46 4.31
C PHE A 40 -28.42 -4.54 5.08
N ARG A 41 -27.58 -5.14 5.94
CA ARG A 41 -26.39 -4.44 6.42
C ARG A 41 -25.47 -4.20 5.23
N GLU A 42 -24.97 -2.98 5.10
CA GLU A 42 -23.85 -2.69 4.22
C GLU A 42 -22.69 -3.61 4.61
N LEU A 43 -22.32 -4.51 3.68
CA LEU A 43 -21.21 -5.43 3.88
C LEU A 43 -19.94 -4.74 3.43
N ASP A 44 -18.97 -4.68 4.32
CA ASP A 44 -17.63 -4.22 3.97
C ASP A 44 -17.05 -5.07 2.83
N THR A 45 -16.40 -4.41 1.87
CA THR A 45 -15.83 -5.02 0.67
C THR A 45 -14.87 -6.16 1.03
N VAL A 46 -14.05 -6.00 2.09
CA VAL A 46 -13.09 -7.03 2.50
C VAL A 46 -13.83 -8.25 3.06
N THR A 47 -14.81 -8.03 3.92
CA THR A 47 -15.65 -9.08 4.49
C THR A 47 -16.40 -9.86 3.41
N HIS A 48 -16.93 -9.16 2.40
CA HIS A 48 -17.62 -9.80 1.28
C HIS A 48 -16.65 -10.64 0.41
N VAL A 49 -15.46 -10.13 0.10
CA VAL A 49 -14.45 -10.90 -0.65
C VAL A 49 -13.97 -12.12 0.14
N GLN A 50 -13.75 -11.98 1.44
CA GLN A 50 -13.42 -13.10 2.32
C GLN A 50 -14.51 -14.17 2.30
N HIS A 51 -15.78 -13.75 2.35
CA HIS A 51 -16.90 -14.67 2.20
C HIS A 51 -16.85 -15.39 0.85
N LEU A 52 -16.73 -14.68 -0.26
CA LEU A 52 -16.65 -15.27 -1.61
C LEU A 52 -15.50 -16.27 -1.77
N LEU A 53 -14.35 -16.02 -1.13
CA LEU A 53 -13.22 -16.94 -1.14
C LEU A 53 -13.44 -18.16 -0.24
N ASN A 54 -14.29 -18.07 0.79
CA ASN A 54 -14.57 -19.13 1.75
C ASN A 54 -15.85 -19.94 1.41
N ILE A 55 -16.58 -19.58 0.36
CA ILE A 55 -17.73 -20.36 -0.12
C ILE A 55 -17.27 -21.76 -0.57
N ALA A 56 -18.14 -22.76 -0.42
CA ALA A 56 -17.87 -24.14 -0.81
C ALA A 56 -17.50 -24.30 -2.30
N ASP A 57 -17.98 -23.39 -3.15
CA ASP A 57 -17.61 -23.28 -4.55
C ASP A 57 -16.19 -22.70 -4.70
N ARG A 58 -15.28 -23.52 -5.25
CA ARG A 58 -13.88 -23.15 -5.48
C ARG A 58 -13.66 -22.23 -6.68
N ARG A 59 -14.69 -21.89 -7.47
CA ARG A 59 -14.54 -21.02 -8.65
C ARG A 59 -13.83 -19.71 -8.31
N PHE A 60 -14.18 -19.08 -7.19
CA PHE A 60 -13.54 -17.84 -6.72
C PHE A 60 -12.09 -18.03 -6.25
N GLN A 61 -11.73 -19.22 -5.78
CA GLN A 61 -10.35 -19.55 -5.37
C GLN A 61 -9.46 -19.91 -6.57
N VAL A 62 -10.02 -20.60 -7.57
CA VAL A 62 -9.29 -21.06 -8.76
C VAL A 62 -9.05 -19.93 -9.76
N TYR A 63 -9.97 -18.96 -9.82
CA TYR A 63 -9.89 -17.85 -10.77
C TYR A 63 -8.87 -16.79 -10.31
N LYS A 64 -7.59 -17.00 -10.64
CA LYS A 64 -6.45 -16.17 -10.17
C LYS A 64 -6.63 -14.67 -10.39
N SER A 65 -7.24 -14.25 -11.49
CA SER A 65 -7.46 -12.83 -11.76
C SER A 65 -8.50 -12.20 -10.84
N PHE A 66 -9.43 -12.98 -10.26
CA PHE A 66 -10.35 -12.48 -9.23
C PHE A 66 -9.59 -12.09 -7.97
N THR A 67 -8.83 -13.03 -7.39
CA THR A 67 -8.03 -12.77 -6.19
C THR A 67 -7.05 -11.62 -6.40
N PHE A 68 -6.37 -11.58 -7.55
CA PHE A 68 -5.42 -10.52 -7.87
C PHE A 68 -6.10 -9.14 -7.96
N VAL A 69 -7.14 -8.98 -8.79
CA VAL A 69 -7.77 -7.68 -9.00
C VAL A 69 -8.47 -7.21 -7.72
N MET A 70 -9.18 -8.09 -7.00
CA MET A 70 -9.85 -7.71 -5.76
C MET A 70 -8.85 -7.28 -4.69
N ASN A 71 -7.73 -7.99 -4.56
CA ASN A 71 -6.67 -7.57 -3.64
C ASN A 71 -6.09 -6.20 -4.01
N ASN A 72 -5.83 -5.94 -5.31
CA ASN A 72 -5.36 -4.62 -5.76
C ASN A 72 -6.37 -3.50 -5.47
N ILE A 73 -7.66 -3.75 -5.68
CA ILE A 73 -8.72 -2.78 -5.38
C ILE A 73 -8.76 -2.47 -3.88
N ILE A 74 -8.71 -3.50 -3.03
CA ILE A 74 -8.69 -3.35 -1.57
C ILE A 74 -7.46 -2.55 -1.13
N GLN A 75 -6.26 -2.93 -1.61
CA GLN A 75 -5.02 -2.22 -1.30
C GLN A 75 -5.06 -0.75 -1.72
N ARG A 76 -5.56 -0.48 -2.94
CA ARG A 76 -5.72 0.88 -3.46
C ARG A 76 -6.67 1.69 -2.57
N ARG A 77 -7.84 1.16 -2.23
CA ARG A 77 -8.83 1.84 -1.36
C ARG A 77 -8.26 2.13 0.02
N GLN A 78 -7.59 1.17 0.64
CA GLN A 78 -6.92 1.36 1.93
C GLN A 78 -5.84 2.43 1.86
N SER A 79 -5.03 2.44 0.79
CA SER A 79 -4.00 3.45 0.59
C SER A 79 -4.57 4.85 0.49
N PHE A 80 -5.62 5.03 -0.32
CA PHE A 80 -6.29 6.33 -0.46
C PHE A 80 -6.95 6.79 0.85
N PHE A 81 -7.59 5.87 1.56
CA PHE A 81 -8.26 6.20 2.82
C PHE A 81 -7.25 6.62 3.89
N LYS A 82 -6.18 5.84 4.09
CA LYS A 82 -5.15 6.14 5.08
C LYS A 82 -4.39 7.42 4.76
N SER A 83 -4.02 7.64 3.49
CA SER A 83 -3.33 8.87 3.10
C SER A 83 -4.21 10.09 3.34
N ARG A 84 -5.49 10.02 2.97
CA ARG A 84 -6.47 11.09 3.21
C ARG A 84 -6.63 11.41 4.69
N LEU A 85 -6.64 10.41 5.57
CA LEU A 85 -6.72 10.64 7.02
C LEU A 85 -5.41 11.19 7.61
N ALA A 86 -4.26 10.78 7.07
CA ALA A 86 -2.96 11.24 7.53
C ALA A 86 -2.68 12.70 7.13
N THR A 87 -3.11 13.14 5.95
CA THR A 87 -2.87 14.50 5.47
C THR A 87 -3.88 15.49 6.05
N LYS A 88 -3.40 16.52 6.77
CA LYS A 88 -4.22 17.67 7.15
C LYS A 88 -4.32 18.66 5.99
N CYS A 89 -5.51 19.19 5.71
CA CYS A 89 -5.69 20.19 4.65
C CYS A 89 -4.83 21.45 4.87
N SER A 90 -4.56 21.82 6.12
CA SER A 90 -3.72 22.97 6.46
C SER A 90 -2.23 22.77 6.12
N TRP A 91 -1.77 21.54 5.92
CA TRP A 91 -0.38 21.29 5.55
C TRP A 91 -0.10 21.55 4.07
N PHE A 92 -1.13 21.57 3.20
CA PHE A 92 -0.91 21.77 1.77
C PHE A 92 -0.30 23.13 1.45
N SER A 93 -0.75 24.22 2.09
CA SER A 93 -0.16 25.55 1.90
C SER A 93 1.29 25.60 2.38
N VAL A 94 1.57 25.01 3.54
CA VAL A 94 2.93 24.93 4.11
C VAL A 94 3.87 24.12 3.22
N ILE A 95 3.40 22.97 2.71
CA ILE A 95 4.18 22.12 1.79
C ILE A 95 4.45 22.85 0.47
N GLN A 96 3.47 23.58 -0.06
CA GLN A 96 3.64 24.36 -1.29
C GLN A 96 4.70 25.45 -1.13
N GLU A 97 4.68 26.20 -0.02
CA GLU A 97 5.69 27.21 0.30
C GLU A 97 7.09 26.60 0.49
N LEU A 98 7.19 25.46 1.17
CA LEU A 98 8.45 24.74 1.35
C LEU A 98 8.98 24.22 0.01
N MET A 99 8.12 23.68 -0.84
CA MET A 99 8.49 23.16 -2.16
C MET A 99 8.99 24.25 -3.10
N GLN A 100 8.47 25.47 -3.00
CA GLN A 100 8.98 26.62 -3.76
C GLN A 100 10.38 27.06 -3.31
N LYS A 101 10.74 26.82 -2.04
CA LYS A 101 12.05 27.19 -1.47
C LYS A 101 13.14 26.13 -1.71
N VAL A 102 12.76 24.93 -2.12
CA VAL A 102 13.69 23.82 -2.39
C VAL A 102 14.04 23.80 -3.86
N ASP A 103 15.28 24.17 -4.17
CA ASP A 103 15.84 24.01 -5.51
C ASP A 103 16.49 22.63 -5.67
N THR A 104 16.46 22.08 -6.88
CA THR A 104 17.06 20.79 -7.23
C THR A 104 18.58 20.76 -6.94
N ALA A 105 19.29 21.85 -7.24
CA ALA A 105 20.71 21.98 -6.92
C ALA A 105 21.01 21.97 -5.41
N CYS A 106 20.06 22.44 -4.57
CA CYS A 106 20.20 22.37 -3.12
C CYS A 106 20.04 20.93 -2.59
N VAL A 107 19.22 20.11 -3.25
CA VAL A 107 19.04 18.70 -2.86
C VAL A 107 20.29 17.88 -3.19
N ASP A 108 20.86 18.06 -4.37
CA ASP A 108 22.07 17.33 -4.80
C ASP A 108 23.28 17.68 -3.92
N SER A 109 23.46 18.97 -3.62
CA SER A 109 24.52 19.42 -2.72
C SER A 109 24.30 18.93 -1.28
N TYR A 110 23.06 18.90 -0.80
CA TYR A 110 22.74 18.33 0.51
C TYR A 110 22.97 16.82 0.56
N GLN A 111 22.61 16.08 -0.50
CA GLN A 111 22.89 14.65 -0.60
C GLN A 111 24.39 14.36 -0.53
N ALA A 112 25.20 15.08 -1.31
CA ALA A 112 26.65 14.93 -1.28
C ALA A 112 27.26 15.24 0.11
N LYS A 113 26.71 16.25 0.82
CA LYS A 113 27.09 16.54 2.22
C LYS A 113 26.73 15.38 3.17
N LEU A 114 25.54 14.79 3.00
CA LEU A 114 25.06 13.69 3.84
C LEU A 114 25.87 12.40 3.64
N GLU A 115 26.31 12.13 2.41
CA GLU A 115 27.17 11.00 2.07
C GLU A 115 28.56 11.11 2.71
N GLN A 116 29.11 12.33 2.78
CA GLN A 116 30.39 12.58 3.44
C GLN A 116 30.29 12.59 4.96
N ASN A 117 29.21 13.16 5.51
CA ASN A 117 28.98 13.21 6.95
C ASN A 117 27.49 13.06 7.30
N PRO A 118 27.10 11.96 7.98
CA PRO A 118 25.72 11.71 8.40
C PRO A 118 25.14 12.79 9.35
N PHE A 119 25.99 13.57 10.01
CA PHE A 119 25.61 14.63 10.95
C PHE A 119 25.87 16.04 10.40
N ALA A 120 25.89 16.20 9.07
CA ALA A 120 26.09 17.49 8.42
C ALA A 120 25.12 18.55 8.97
N LYS A 121 25.64 19.75 9.26
CA LYS A 121 24.84 20.88 9.73
C LYS A 121 24.08 21.52 8.56
N LEU A 122 22.86 21.96 8.85
CA LEU A 122 21.98 22.65 7.91
C LEU A 122 22.38 24.13 7.83
N GLU A 123 23.01 24.53 6.74
CA GLU A 123 23.56 25.87 6.60
C GLU A 123 22.63 26.77 5.77
N THR A 124 22.04 26.23 4.70
CA THR A 124 21.20 27.00 3.77
C THR A 124 19.72 26.93 4.14
N GLU A 125 18.96 27.98 3.86
CA GLU A 125 17.50 27.97 4.06
C GLU A 125 16.79 26.90 3.22
N GLY A 126 17.30 26.63 2.00
CA GLY A 126 16.81 25.55 1.15
C GLY A 126 17.01 24.16 1.77
N GLU A 127 18.16 23.89 2.40
CA GLU A 127 18.43 22.63 3.10
C GLU A 127 17.48 22.45 4.30
N LYS A 128 17.26 23.52 5.08
CA LYS A 128 16.30 23.52 6.19
C LYS A 128 14.87 23.28 5.71
N ALA A 129 14.48 23.88 4.58
CA ALA A 129 13.19 23.67 3.95
C ALA A 129 13.03 22.22 3.47
N ALA A 130 14.07 21.64 2.85
CA ALA A 130 14.08 20.25 2.41
C ALA A 130 13.94 19.27 3.58
N VAL A 131 14.67 19.46 4.68
CA VAL A 131 14.53 18.62 5.88
C VAL A 131 13.14 18.73 6.49
N ASN A 132 12.57 19.93 6.55
CA ASN A 132 11.21 20.11 7.06
C ASN A 132 10.17 19.46 6.14
N LEU A 133 10.33 19.57 4.82
CA LEU A 133 9.49 18.87 3.85
C LEU A 133 9.56 17.35 4.03
N MET A 134 10.77 16.80 4.23
CA MET A 134 10.97 15.38 4.50
C MET A 134 10.25 14.89 5.76
N LYS A 135 10.12 15.72 6.81
CA LYS A 135 9.34 15.36 8.00
C LYS A 135 7.86 15.15 7.68
N TYR A 136 7.25 16.05 6.90
CA TYR A 136 5.86 15.89 6.47
C TYR A 136 5.69 14.69 5.54
N LEU A 137 6.64 14.48 4.61
CA LEU A 137 6.62 13.34 3.71
C LEU A 137 6.74 12.01 4.47
N ASN A 138 7.67 11.90 5.41
CA ASN A 138 7.85 10.70 6.24
C ASN A 138 6.58 10.39 7.05
N TYR A 139 5.96 11.40 7.64
CA TYR A 139 4.69 11.22 8.36
C TYR A 139 3.58 10.67 7.47
N VAL A 140 3.42 11.20 6.24
CA VAL A 140 2.42 10.69 5.30
C VAL A 140 2.81 9.29 4.81
N SER A 141 4.10 9.06 4.53
CA SER A 141 4.66 7.79 4.09
C SER A 141 4.31 6.66 5.05
N ASP A 142 4.49 6.84 6.37
CA ASP A 142 4.17 5.83 7.38
C ASP A 142 2.72 5.32 7.33
N HIS A 143 1.80 6.11 6.77
CA HIS A 143 0.38 5.77 6.66
C HIS A 143 -0.01 5.22 5.27
N VAL A 144 0.90 5.26 4.29
CA VAL A 144 0.67 4.71 2.96
C VAL A 144 1.12 3.24 2.92
N PRO A 145 0.21 2.29 2.68
CA PRO A 145 0.56 0.88 2.65
C PRO A 145 1.56 0.58 1.53
N GLY A 146 2.62 -0.16 1.85
CA GLY A 146 3.71 -0.47 0.93
C GLY A 146 4.77 0.62 0.78
N SER A 147 4.67 1.72 1.55
CA SER A 147 5.76 2.68 1.65
C SER A 147 6.94 2.12 2.46
N VAL A 148 8.09 2.79 2.39
CA VAL A 148 9.25 2.46 3.24
C VAL A 148 8.91 2.58 4.73
N GLY A 149 8.07 3.54 5.10
CA GLY A 149 7.59 3.76 6.46
C GLY A 149 6.72 2.61 6.98
N ASP A 150 5.74 2.20 6.19
CA ASP A 150 4.85 1.08 6.50
C ASP A 150 5.61 -0.25 6.62
N VAL A 151 6.57 -0.49 5.71
CA VAL A 151 7.46 -1.67 5.78
C VAL A 151 8.29 -1.66 7.06
N ASN A 152 8.83 -0.51 7.47
CA ASN A 152 9.59 -0.40 8.71
C ASN A 152 8.71 -0.57 9.94
N SER A 153 7.51 -0.01 9.95
CA SER A 153 6.51 -0.22 11.01
C SER A 153 6.13 -1.69 11.13
N MET A 154 5.90 -2.37 10.01
CA MET A 154 5.60 -3.81 10.00
C MET A 154 6.77 -4.64 10.53
N LYS A 155 8.01 -4.33 10.14
CA LYS A 155 9.20 -4.96 10.73
C LYS A 155 9.27 -4.73 12.24
N GLN A 156 8.93 -3.53 12.72
CA GLN A 156 8.91 -3.20 14.14
C GLN A 156 7.84 -4.01 14.89
N GLN A 157 6.64 -4.15 14.33
CA GLN A 157 5.55 -4.95 14.92
C GLN A 157 5.89 -6.43 14.98
N VAL A 158 6.52 -6.95 13.92
CA VAL A 158 7.03 -8.32 13.89
C VAL A 158 8.06 -8.52 15.00
N LYS A 159 9.06 -7.63 15.10
CA LYS A 159 10.06 -7.66 16.17
C LYS A 159 9.44 -7.59 17.56
N SER A 160 8.50 -6.68 17.79
CA SER A 160 7.88 -6.51 19.11
C SER A 160 7.10 -7.76 19.52
N LYS A 161 6.30 -8.31 18.60
CA LYS A 161 5.56 -9.55 18.83
C LYS A 161 6.50 -10.68 19.21
N ILE A 162 7.65 -10.77 18.56
CA ILE A 162 8.56 -11.89 18.80
C ILE A 162 9.39 -11.72 20.07
N ILE A 163 9.75 -10.47 20.43
CA ILE A 163 10.32 -10.19 21.76
C ILE A 163 9.33 -10.57 22.86
N CYS A 164 8.04 -10.27 22.68
CA CYS A 164 7.00 -10.67 23.62
C CYS A 164 6.82 -12.20 23.70
N ASP A 165 6.91 -12.89 22.57
CA ASP A 165 6.72 -14.35 22.49
C ASP A 165 8.01 -15.15 22.80
N GLY A 166 9.16 -14.48 23.00
CA GLY A 166 10.41 -15.07 23.49
C GLY A 166 11.17 -15.98 22.50
N LEU A 167 10.77 -16.02 21.23
CA LEU A 167 11.35 -16.93 20.24
C LEU A 167 12.57 -16.29 19.52
N PRO A 168 13.78 -16.86 19.61
CA PRO A 168 14.88 -16.45 18.73
C PRO A 168 14.56 -16.87 17.30
N HIS A 169 14.69 -15.95 16.35
CA HIS A 169 14.23 -16.14 14.97
C HIS A 169 15.11 -15.33 14.02
N PHE A 170 15.51 -15.96 12.91
CA PHE A 170 16.37 -15.37 11.88
C PHE A 170 15.51 -14.94 10.69
N PHE A 171 15.54 -13.65 10.33
CA PHE A 171 14.88 -13.15 9.13
C PHE A 171 15.88 -13.07 7.97
N GLY A 172 15.74 -13.98 7.00
CA GLY A 172 16.46 -13.93 5.73
C GLY A 172 15.50 -13.66 4.59
N THR A 173 15.69 -12.55 3.87
CA THR A 173 14.97 -12.31 2.62
C THR A 173 15.70 -13.05 1.51
N VAL A 174 15.22 -14.22 1.13
CA VAL A 174 15.68 -14.87 -0.11
C VAL A 174 15.07 -14.09 -1.26
N ASN A 175 15.83 -13.17 -1.84
CA ASN A 175 15.49 -12.60 -3.13
C ASN A 175 15.83 -13.67 -4.19
N PRO A 176 14.86 -14.25 -4.92
CA PRO A 176 15.17 -15.15 -6.01
C PRO A 176 15.72 -14.33 -7.17
N VAL A 177 16.98 -13.91 -7.06
CA VAL A 177 17.72 -13.50 -8.24
C VAL A 177 17.92 -14.79 -9.04
N LEU A 178 17.30 -14.85 -10.21
CA LEU A 178 17.56 -15.90 -11.20
C LEU A 178 19.08 -16.08 -11.30
N PRO A 179 19.63 -17.29 -11.07
CA PRO A 179 21.05 -17.51 -11.26
C PRO A 179 21.36 -17.34 -12.74
N SER A 180 21.90 -16.17 -13.11
CA SER A 180 22.75 -16.06 -14.29
C SER A 180 23.95 -16.96 -14.01
N ILE A 181 23.95 -18.11 -14.67
CA ILE A 181 24.97 -19.14 -14.64
C ILE A 181 26.35 -18.47 -14.71
N THR A 182 27.06 -18.43 -13.60
CA THR A 182 28.50 -18.20 -13.57
C THR A 182 29.09 -19.34 -12.76
N ASN A 183 29.41 -20.42 -13.47
CA ASN A 183 30.35 -21.41 -13.00
C ASN A 183 31.71 -20.74 -12.89
N ALA A 184 32.18 -20.45 -11.69
CA ALA A 184 33.60 -20.46 -11.35
C ALA A 184 33.75 -20.29 -9.83
N GLU A 185 34.42 -21.28 -9.23
CA GLU A 185 35.25 -21.14 -8.03
C GLU A 185 34.54 -21.19 -6.68
N LEU A 186 34.04 -22.40 -6.39
CA LEU A 186 34.32 -23.05 -5.11
C LEU A 186 35.80 -23.45 -5.06
N SER A 187 36.64 -22.57 -4.53
CA SER A 187 37.93 -22.92 -3.92
C SER A 187 38.32 -21.78 -2.98
N ASP A 188 37.92 -21.89 -1.72
CA ASP A 188 38.80 -21.68 -0.56
C ASP A 188 37.95 -21.53 0.73
N PHE A 189 38.06 -22.58 1.55
CA PHE A 189 37.62 -22.75 2.95
C PHE A 189 36.14 -22.96 3.26
#